data_AF-A0A2D6FA01-F1
#
_entry.id   AF-A0A2D6FA01-F1
#
_cell.length_a   1.000
_cell.length_b   1.000
_cell.length_c   1.000
_cell.angle_alpha   90.00
_cell.angle_beta   90.00
_cell.angle_gamma   90.00
#
_symmetry.space_group_name_H-M   'P 1'
#
loop_
_entity.id
_entity.type
_entity.pdbx_description
1 polymer ?
#
loop_
_entity_poly.entity_id
_entity_poly.type
_entity_poly.pdbx_seq_one_letter_code
_entity_poly.pdbx_strand_id
1 'polypeptide(L)'
;MPGTDKPLLAHLLRRAGFGATFQELDRYSELGYEATVDELLHPERQPAIEEDVLERYYIDWKESRNIEGALTESVYRMNAYAGGRPLQEKIALFWHQVFATGLAKVLHEKTMLNQIDLFREQGLGNFRDLLLGLAKDPAMIFWLDNNFNHKDAPNENWGRELLELFSLGVGMDDQENYTEEDVQSAARAFTGWTIDDDNVASIPFGKTPWLFRYLPEDHDEDDKTFMGETGNFNGEDIIDIVVRQPAAARFISRHLYNFFVADEPQVPAWQHTPPGDPEAIKILEEEYFRSNYDIRSMLKVLFNSDFFKSDRARFAKVKSPAEVVVGTLHLLGDFKFPKRGIYDVALGCRYMGQDLLNPPSVEGWHTGEEWIDSGSLVERVNFVADQISDVQQPGVKAMVDTLLDGTSELDPVSVIDGCLELLGHVRLHEKNKTHLAREVRSMLEKRSGLVAGSPEDRQATENTVLHTMKMIGSSREYQFA
;
A
#
# COMPACT_ATOMS: atom_id res chain seq x y z
N MET A 1 -8.50 31.76 -6.80
CA MET A 1 -7.77 30.74 -7.58
C MET A 1 -8.83 29.84 -8.20
N PRO A 2 -8.69 29.34 -9.44
CA PRO A 2 -9.59 28.30 -9.94
C PRO A 2 -9.57 27.17 -8.91
N GLY A 3 -10.74 26.77 -8.39
CA GLY A 3 -10.83 25.72 -7.37
C GLY A 3 -10.17 24.44 -7.87
N THR A 4 -9.39 23.78 -7.03
CA THR A 4 -8.73 22.52 -7.36
C THR A 4 -9.78 21.47 -7.74
N ASP A 5 -9.54 20.69 -8.80
CA ASP A 5 -10.39 19.57 -9.21
C ASP A 5 -10.44 18.52 -8.07
N LYS A 6 -11.48 18.57 -7.24
CA LYS A 6 -11.66 17.69 -6.09
C LYS A 6 -11.71 16.20 -6.48
N PRO A 7 -12.41 15.79 -7.57
CA PRO A 7 -12.27 14.44 -8.11
C PRO A 7 -10.83 14.00 -8.38
N LEU A 8 -10.00 14.88 -8.95
CA LEU A 8 -8.58 14.58 -9.20
C LEU A 8 -7.79 14.44 -7.88
N LEU A 9 -8.02 15.34 -6.92
CA LEU A 9 -7.44 15.24 -5.58
C LEU A 9 -7.85 13.95 -4.85
N ALA A 10 -9.12 13.55 -4.96
CA ALA A 10 -9.61 12.31 -4.38
C ALA A 10 -8.94 11.08 -5.01
N HIS A 11 -8.69 11.10 -6.32
CA HIS A 11 -7.87 10.07 -6.96
C HIS A 11 -6.45 10.06 -6.39
N LEU A 12 -5.78 11.22 -6.32
CA LEU A 12 -4.45 11.32 -5.70
C LEU A 12 -4.42 10.73 -4.28
N LEU A 13 -5.36 11.10 -3.40
CA LEU A 13 -5.36 10.64 -2.01
C LEU A 13 -5.72 9.16 -1.87
N ARG A 14 -6.47 8.57 -2.81
CA ARG A 14 -6.65 7.11 -2.89
C ARG A 14 -5.37 6.38 -3.29
N ARG A 15 -4.58 6.96 -4.20
CA ARG A 15 -3.36 6.31 -4.74
C ARG A 15 -2.14 6.55 -3.86
N ALA A 16 -1.93 7.78 -3.39
CA ALA A 16 -0.83 8.20 -2.51
C ALA A 16 -1.13 8.02 -1.01
N GLY A 17 -2.27 7.40 -0.68
CA GLY A 17 -2.72 7.13 0.68
C GLY A 17 -3.78 6.03 0.70
N PHE A 18 -4.70 6.12 1.65
CA PHE A 18 -5.83 5.20 1.78
C PHE A 18 -7.17 5.91 1.52
N GLY A 19 -7.17 6.96 0.70
CA GLY A 19 -8.32 7.84 0.51
C GLY A 19 -8.29 9.01 1.48
N ALA A 20 -9.40 9.73 1.56
CA ALA A 20 -9.58 10.87 2.42
C ALA A 20 -11.06 11.06 2.75
N THR A 21 -11.34 11.59 3.93
CA THR A 21 -12.65 12.12 4.29
C THR A 21 -12.98 13.36 3.47
N PHE A 22 -14.26 13.74 3.38
CA PHE A 22 -14.65 14.95 2.66
C PHE A 22 -14.06 16.23 3.29
N GLN A 23 -13.84 16.25 4.61
CA GLN A 23 -13.18 17.36 5.30
C GLN A 23 -11.69 17.45 4.97
N GLU A 24 -10.99 16.32 4.89
CA GLU A 24 -9.60 16.30 4.43
C GLU A 24 -9.50 16.73 2.97
N LEU A 25 -10.44 16.30 2.11
CA LEU A 25 -10.52 16.76 0.72
C LEU A 25 -10.73 18.26 0.62
N ASP A 26 -11.59 18.85 1.45
CA ASP A 26 -11.78 20.30 1.52
C ASP A 26 -10.45 20.99 1.90
N ARG A 27 -9.77 20.52 2.95
CA ARG A 27 -8.44 21.04 3.36
C ARG A 27 -7.42 20.99 2.24
N TYR A 28 -7.25 19.84 1.57
CA TYR A 28 -6.28 19.71 0.48
C TYR A 28 -6.70 20.51 -0.76
N SER A 29 -8.00 20.71 -0.98
CA SER A 29 -8.49 21.54 -2.10
C SER A 29 -8.10 23.01 -1.95
N GLU A 30 -8.02 23.52 -0.72
CA GLU A 30 -7.52 24.86 -0.40
C GLU A 30 -6.01 25.01 -0.64
N LEU A 31 -5.24 23.93 -0.42
CA LEU A 31 -3.79 23.90 -0.64
C LEU A 31 -3.42 23.88 -2.13
N GLY A 32 -4.22 23.18 -2.95
CA GLY A 32 -3.95 22.98 -4.37
C GLY A 32 -3.27 21.65 -4.67
N TYR A 33 -3.44 21.15 -5.89
CA TYR A 33 -2.97 19.80 -6.27
C TYR A 33 -1.45 19.63 -6.13
N GLU A 34 -0.66 20.50 -6.76
CA GLU A 34 0.80 20.37 -6.76
C GLU A 34 1.41 20.53 -5.35
N ALA A 35 0.85 21.43 -4.56
CA ALA A 35 1.25 21.61 -3.16
C ALA A 35 0.82 20.42 -2.29
N THR A 36 -0.32 19.80 -2.58
CA THR A 36 -0.73 18.53 -1.94
C THR A 36 0.24 17.40 -2.29
N VAL A 37 0.65 17.28 -3.55
CA VAL A 37 1.69 16.29 -3.95
C VAL A 37 2.99 16.55 -3.19
N ASP A 38 3.44 17.81 -3.06
CA ASP A 38 4.64 18.15 -2.30
C ASP A 38 4.51 17.82 -0.81
N GLU A 39 3.36 18.10 -0.18
CA GLU A 39 3.08 17.75 1.22
C GLU A 39 3.12 16.24 1.47
N LEU A 40 2.57 15.45 0.54
CA LEU A 40 2.56 13.97 0.61
C LEU A 40 3.97 13.39 0.47
N LEU A 41 4.80 13.94 -0.42
CA LEU A 41 6.18 13.51 -0.66
C LEU A 41 7.17 13.87 0.44
N HIS A 42 6.75 14.71 1.40
CA HIS A 42 7.57 15.16 2.52
C HIS A 42 6.88 14.85 3.86
N PRO A 43 6.66 13.56 4.17
CA PRO A 43 5.95 13.14 5.38
C PRO A 43 6.64 13.65 6.66
N GLU A 44 7.95 13.86 6.65
CA GLU A 44 8.72 14.42 7.78
C GLU A 44 8.27 15.83 8.20
N ARG A 45 7.58 16.57 7.32
CA ARG A 45 7.01 17.90 7.64
C ARG A 45 5.73 17.80 8.46
N GLN A 46 5.15 16.62 8.57
CA GLN A 46 3.94 16.34 9.33
C GLN A 46 4.32 15.71 10.69
N PRO A 47 3.55 15.94 11.76
CA PRO A 47 3.85 15.39 13.08
C PRO A 47 4.08 13.88 13.06
N ALA A 48 5.04 13.42 13.86
CA ALA A 48 5.25 11.99 14.08
C ALA A 48 4.06 11.38 14.85
N ILE A 49 3.82 10.08 14.70
CA ILE A 49 2.89 9.36 15.56
C ILE A 49 3.43 9.36 16.99
N GLU A 50 2.58 9.61 17.97
CA GLU A 50 2.97 9.56 19.39
C GLU A 50 3.05 8.10 19.86
N GLU A 51 4.09 7.39 19.42
CA GLU A 51 4.29 5.95 19.69
C GLU A 51 4.21 5.64 21.18
N ASP A 52 4.80 6.50 22.03
CA ASP A 52 4.79 6.31 23.48
C ASP A 52 3.39 6.41 24.10
N VAL A 53 2.48 7.17 23.50
CA VAL A 53 1.07 7.24 23.91
C VAL A 53 0.37 5.97 23.48
N LEU A 54 0.58 5.51 22.25
CA LEU A 54 -0.05 4.32 21.71
C LEU A 54 0.39 3.04 22.44
N GLU A 55 1.67 2.91 22.74
CA GLU A 55 2.23 1.80 23.52
C GLU A 55 1.64 1.72 24.94
N ARG A 56 1.14 2.82 25.51
CA ARG A 56 0.42 2.78 26.80
C ARG A 56 -0.98 2.18 26.69
N TYR A 57 -1.63 2.33 25.54
CA TYR A 57 -2.93 1.72 25.26
C TYR A 57 -2.79 0.27 24.80
N TYR A 58 -1.80 0.00 23.95
CA TYR A 58 -1.46 -1.31 23.43
C TYR A 58 0.00 -1.63 23.73
N ILE A 59 0.24 -2.15 24.94
CA ILE A 59 1.59 -2.52 25.39
C ILE A 59 2.27 -3.54 24.47
N ASP A 60 1.48 -4.29 23.72
CA ASP A 60 1.98 -5.28 22.78
C ASP A 60 2.55 -4.66 21.49
N TRP A 61 2.24 -3.42 21.12
CA TRP A 61 2.81 -2.77 19.93
C TRP A 61 4.31 -2.48 20.08
N LYS A 62 4.75 -2.20 21.31
CA LYS A 62 6.17 -1.98 21.59
C LYS A 62 7.02 -3.20 21.23
N GLU A 63 6.64 -4.34 21.80
CA GLU A 63 7.42 -5.58 21.75
C GLU A 63 6.96 -6.52 20.62
N SER A 64 5.75 -6.31 20.09
CA SER A 64 5.07 -7.12 19.09
C SER A 64 5.27 -8.63 19.31
N ARG A 65 4.69 -9.18 20.38
CA ARG A 65 5.00 -10.55 20.82
C ARG A 65 4.17 -11.64 20.15
N ASN A 66 3.19 -11.23 19.37
CA ASN A 66 2.30 -12.11 18.62
C ASN A 66 1.78 -11.38 17.39
N ILE A 67 1.19 -12.15 16.48
CA ILE A 67 0.63 -11.65 15.23
C ILE A 67 -0.50 -10.62 15.42
N GLU A 68 -1.30 -10.71 16.49
CA GLU A 68 -2.38 -9.74 16.74
C GLU A 68 -1.79 -8.34 17.01
N GLY A 69 -0.75 -8.23 17.83
CA GLY A 69 -0.04 -6.97 18.06
C GLY A 69 0.48 -6.36 16.75
N ALA A 70 1.17 -7.17 15.93
CA ALA A 70 1.76 -6.73 14.67
C ALA A 70 0.72 -6.28 13.63
N LEU A 71 -0.36 -7.04 13.48
CA LEU A 71 -1.45 -6.73 12.54
C LEU A 71 -2.22 -5.49 12.96
N THR A 72 -2.53 -5.37 14.25
CA THR A 72 -3.28 -4.23 14.77
C THR A 72 -2.47 -2.94 14.69
N GLU A 73 -1.17 -2.98 14.97
CA GLU A 73 -0.29 -1.84 14.76
C GLU A 73 -0.23 -1.44 13.28
N SER A 74 -0.04 -2.42 12.38
CA SER A 74 0.06 -2.16 10.94
C SER A 74 -1.20 -1.49 10.39
N VAL A 75 -2.39 -2.02 10.71
CA VAL A 75 -3.67 -1.44 10.27
C VAL A 75 -3.95 -0.11 10.96
N TYR A 76 -3.59 0.04 12.24
CA TYR A 76 -3.74 1.31 12.94
C TYR A 76 -2.89 2.41 12.30
N ARG A 77 -1.61 2.15 12.05
CA ARG A 77 -0.72 3.11 11.39
C ARG A 77 -1.27 3.49 10.01
N MET A 78 -1.62 2.51 9.17
CA MET A 78 -2.22 2.78 7.86
C MET A 78 -3.52 3.61 7.94
N ASN A 79 -4.37 3.40 8.95
CA ASN A 79 -5.66 4.10 9.10
C ASN A 79 -5.57 5.47 9.77
N ALA A 80 -5.00 5.51 10.98
CA ALA A 80 -4.92 6.69 11.81
C ALA A 80 -3.92 7.70 11.25
N TYR A 81 -2.83 7.23 10.66
CA TYR A 81 -1.74 8.05 10.14
C TYR A 81 -1.88 8.40 8.65
N ALA A 82 -2.80 7.75 7.94
CA ALA A 82 -3.28 8.30 6.66
C ALA A 82 -3.81 9.74 6.79
N GLY A 83 -4.24 10.16 8.00
CA GLY A 83 -4.64 11.54 8.28
C GLY A 83 -3.49 12.55 8.32
N GLY A 84 -2.23 12.10 8.41
CA GLY A 84 -1.09 12.99 8.22
C GLY A 84 0.23 12.24 8.18
N ARG A 85 0.85 12.04 7.01
CA ARG A 85 1.82 11.01 6.56
C ARG A 85 1.23 9.78 5.84
N PRO A 86 0.13 9.90 5.06
CA PRO A 86 -0.44 8.77 4.30
C PRO A 86 0.55 8.10 3.34
N LEU A 87 1.39 8.88 2.65
CA LEU A 87 2.33 8.30 1.69
C LEU A 87 3.42 7.46 2.36
N GLN A 88 3.80 7.77 3.61
CA GLN A 88 4.80 6.98 4.34
C GLN A 88 4.31 5.56 4.64
N GLU A 89 3.04 5.41 5.03
CA GLU A 89 2.46 4.07 5.23
C GLU A 89 2.15 3.39 3.89
N LYS A 90 1.74 4.17 2.88
CA LYS A 90 1.43 3.65 1.55
C LYS A 90 2.69 3.10 0.86
N ILE A 91 3.83 3.77 1.00
CA ILE A 91 5.11 3.33 0.44
C ILE A 91 5.68 2.13 1.22
N ALA A 92 5.45 2.06 2.54
CA ALA A 92 5.83 0.88 3.31
C ALA A 92 5.05 -0.37 2.87
N LEU A 93 3.74 -0.23 2.64
CA LEU A 93 2.92 -1.32 2.07
C LEU A 93 3.37 -1.71 0.66
N PHE A 94 3.75 -0.74 -0.17
CA PHE A 94 4.31 -0.98 -1.50
C PHE A 94 5.58 -1.84 -1.42
N TRP A 95 6.56 -1.43 -0.62
CA TRP A 95 7.81 -2.17 -0.50
C TRP A 95 7.61 -3.54 0.14
N HIS A 96 6.70 -3.68 1.11
CA HIS A 96 6.36 -5.00 1.66
C HIS A 96 5.68 -5.93 0.64
N GLN A 97 5.03 -5.36 -0.38
CA GLN A 97 4.51 -6.14 -1.51
C GLN A 97 5.61 -6.56 -2.49
N VAL A 98 6.59 -5.70 -2.75
CA VAL A 98 7.71 -5.98 -3.68
C VAL A 98 8.75 -6.91 -3.03
N PHE A 99 9.15 -6.60 -1.80
CA PHE A 99 10.15 -7.33 -1.02
C PHE A 99 9.46 -8.26 -0.03
N ALA A 100 8.83 -9.30 -0.59
CA ALA A 100 8.00 -10.20 0.19
C ALA A 100 8.81 -10.92 1.28
N THR A 101 8.39 -10.74 2.54
CA THR A 101 8.81 -11.56 3.67
C THR A 101 7.58 -12.05 4.43
N GLY A 102 7.63 -13.29 4.92
CA GLY A 102 6.50 -13.93 5.58
C GLY A 102 6.79 -14.36 7.02
N LEU A 103 5.94 -13.93 7.95
CA LEU A 103 6.02 -14.35 9.35
C LEU A 103 5.89 -15.87 9.51
N ALA A 104 5.18 -16.56 8.62
CA ALA A 104 5.04 -18.01 8.63
C ALA A 104 6.38 -18.77 8.59
N LYS A 105 7.42 -18.19 7.96
CA LYS A 105 8.80 -18.72 8.01
C LYS A 105 9.64 -18.02 9.08
N VAL A 106 9.61 -16.68 9.12
CA VAL A 106 10.48 -15.89 10.02
C VAL A 106 10.17 -16.14 11.49
N LEU A 107 8.89 -16.34 11.84
CA LEU A 107 8.40 -16.64 13.20
C LEU A 107 8.92 -15.64 14.25
N HIS A 108 9.15 -14.39 13.84
CA HIS A 108 9.63 -13.29 14.68
C HIS A 108 8.99 -11.95 14.30
N GLU A 109 7.92 -11.59 14.99
CA GLU A 109 7.04 -10.47 14.67
C GLU A 109 7.75 -9.11 14.76
N LYS A 110 8.52 -8.86 15.83
CA LYS A 110 9.24 -7.57 15.93
C LYS A 110 10.29 -7.39 14.83
N THR A 111 11.00 -8.44 14.44
CA THR A 111 11.96 -8.40 13.31
C THR A 111 11.23 -8.10 12.00
N MET A 112 10.05 -8.69 11.77
CA MET A 112 9.20 -8.35 10.62
C MET A 112 8.78 -6.87 10.63
N LEU A 113 8.35 -6.34 11.79
CA LEU A 113 7.95 -4.93 11.89
C LEU A 113 9.14 -3.96 11.71
N ASN A 114 10.34 -4.33 12.18
CA ASN A 114 11.54 -3.53 11.94
C ASN A 114 11.83 -3.39 10.43
N GLN A 115 11.55 -4.43 9.63
CA GLN A 115 11.65 -4.32 8.17
C GLN A 115 10.60 -3.35 7.61
N ILE A 116 9.36 -3.36 8.13
CA ILE A 116 8.34 -2.36 7.75
C ILE A 116 8.79 -0.95 8.12
N ASP A 117 9.44 -0.77 9.28
CA ASP A 117 10.01 0.51 9.70
C ASP A 117 11.15 0.96 8.76
N LEU A 118 12.01 0.04 8.32
CA LEU A 118 13.00 0.30 7.28
C LEU A 118 12.32 0.82 6.00
N PHE A 119 11.19 0.23 5.57
CA PHE A 119 10.43 0.71 4.43
C PHE A 119 9.80 2.10 4.66
N ARG A 120 9.38 2.43 5.89
CA ARG A 120 8.89 3.77 6.24
C ARG A 120 9.98 4.82 6.20
N GLU A 121 11.19 4.47 6.62
CA GLU A 121 12.33 5.37 6.74
C GLU A 121 13.03 5.61 5.40
N GLN A 122 13.26 4.54 4.64
CA GLN A 122 14.06 4.55 3.43
C GLN A 122 13.23 4.48 2.14
N GLY A 123 11.95 4.13 2.22
CA GLY A 123 11.13 3.82 1.04
C GLY A 123 10.88 4.98 0.08
N LEU A 124 11.05 6.23 0.51
CA LEU A 124 11.02 7.42 -0.37
C LEU A 124 12.43 7.90 -0.77
N GLY A 125 13.48 7.26 -0.27
CA GLY A 125 14.87 7.67 -0.47
C GLY A 125 15.48 7.08 -1.74
N ASN A 126 16.77 6.75 -1.64
CA ASN A 126 17.54 6.18 -2.72
C ASN A 126 17.32 4.67 -2.83
N PHE A 127 17.09 4.16 -4.04
CA PHE A 127 16.87 2.72 -4.26
C PHE A 127 18.08 1.85 -3.88
N ARG A 128 19.31 2.33 -4.11
CA ARG A 128 20.54 1.63 -3.71
C ARG A 128 20.58 1.43 -2.20
N ASP A 129 20.31 2.49 -1.44
CA ASP A 129 20.38 2.46 0.01
C ASP A 129 19.26 1.59 0.59
N LEU A 130 18.06 1.64 0.00
CA LEU A 130 16.96 0.75 0.35
C LEU A 130 17.31 -0.73 0.10
N LEU A 131 17.88 -1.05 -1.06
CA LEU A 131 18.25 -2.42 -1.41
C LEU A 131 19.38 -2.94 -0.52
N LEU A 132 20.33 -2.08 -0.15
CA LEU A 132 21.38 -2.39 0.82
C LEU A 132 20.82 -2.59 2.24
N GLY A 133 19.87 -1.75 2.65
CA GLY A 133 19.14 -1.91 3.90
C GLY A 133 18.41 -3.25 3.96
N LEU A 134 17.71 -3.60 2.88
CA LEU A 134 17.01 -4.87 2.73
C LEU A 134 17.96 -6.07 2.78
N ALA A 135 19.10 -6.01 2.10
CA ALA A 135 20.10 -7.07 2.10
C ALA A 135 20.71 -7.32 3.50
N LYS A 136 20.71 -6.30 4.36
CA LYS A 136 21.14 -6.39 5.77
C LYS A 136 19.99 -6.68 6.72
N ASP A 137 18.75 -6.68 6.26
CA ASP A 137 17.59 -6.88 7.11
C ASP A 137 17.53 -8.34 7.61
N PRO A 138 17.46 -8.57 8.93
CA PRO A 138 17.48 -9.93 9.48
C PRO A 138 16.27 -10.78 9.11
N ALA A 139 15.08 -10.19 8.88
CA ALA A 139 13.93 -10.95 8.40
C ALA A 139 14.18 -11.43 6.96
N MET A 140 14.76 -10.59 6.11
CA MET A 140 15.10 -10.95 4.73
C MET A 140 16.22 -11.99 4.65
N ILE A 141 17.30 -11.82 5.42
CA ILE A 141 18.42 -12.78 5.48
C ILE A 141 17.91 -14.17 5.85
N PHE A 142 17.02 -14.27 6.85
CA PHE A 142 16.42 -15.55 7.23
C PHE A 142 15.39 -16.04 6.21
N TRP A 143 14.58 -15.13 5.65
CA TRP A 143 13.55 -15.46 4.66
C TRP A 143 14.14 -16.10 3.41
N LEU A 144 15.33 -15.68 2.98
CA LEU A 144 16.04 -16.22 1.81
C LEU A 144 17.28 -17.05 2.15
N ASP A 145 17.37 -17.52 3.40
CA ASP A 145 18.38 -18.49 3.85
C ASP A 145 19.83 -18.02 3.65
N ASN A 146 20.08 -16.71 3.61
CA ASN A 146 21.44 -16.16 3.49
C ASN A 146 22.26 -16.37 4.76
N ASN A 147 21.61 -16.61 5.90
CA ASN A 147 22.30 -17.07 7.12
C ASN A 147 22.95 -18.46 6.97
N PHE A 148 22.63 -19.21 5.91
CA PHE A 148 23.28 -20.47 5.52
C PHE A 148 24.21 -20.31 4.30
N ASN A 149 24.51 -19.08 3.88
CA ASN A 149 25.37 -18.78 2.75
C ASN A 149 26.84 -18.63 3.20
N HIS A 150 27.60 -19.70 3.03
CA HIS A 150 29.00 -19.80 3.49
C HIS A 150 29.95 -19.88 2.30
N LYS A 151 31.18 -19.36 2.42
CA LYS A 151 32.16 -19.40 1.32
C LYS A 151 32.42 -20.80 0.74
N ASP A 152 32.37 -21.83 1.59
CA ASP A 152 32.62 -23.23 1.19
C ASP A 152 31.35 -23.93 0.67
N ALA A 153 30.18 -23.30 0.84
CA ALA A 153 28.89 -23.78 0.36
C ALA A 153 27.96 -22.60 0.02
N PRO A 154 28.21 -21.88 -1.09
CA PRO A 154 27.40 -20.73 -1.46
C PRO A 154 25.93 -21.11 -1.68
N ASN A 155 25.03 -20.33 -1.10
CA ASN A 155 23.58 -20.48 -1.25
C ASN A 155 23.06 -19.42 -2.21
N GLU A 156 22.54 -19.87 -3.36
CA GLU A 156 22.09 -19.00 -4.43
C GLU A 156 20.74 -18.31 -4.19
N ASN A 157 19.99 -18.70 -3.16
CA ASN A 157 18.61 -18.24 -2.98
C ASN A 157 18.52 -16.70 -2.92
N TRP A 158 19.24 -16.05 -2.00
CA TRP A 158 19.29 -14.58 -1.94
C TRP A 158 19.81 -13.95 -3.25
N GLY A 159 20.90 -14.48 -3.81
CA GLY A 159 21.47 -13.95 -5.06
C GLY A 159 20.50 -14.02 -6.24
N ARG A 160 19.73 -15.11 -6.34
CA ARG A 160 18.72 -15.30 -7.39
C ARG A 160 17.56 -14.35 -7.21
N GLU A 161 16.96 -14.30 -6.02
CA GLU A 161 15.79 -13.45 -5.77
C GLU A 161 16.12 -11.95 -5.86
N LEU A 162 17.34 -11.56 -5.45
CA LEU A 162 17.84 -10.21 -5.64
C LEU A 162 17.71 -9.78 -7.11
N LEU A 163 18.18 -10.61 -8.04
CA LEU A 163 18.14 -10.29 -9.47
C LEU A 163 16.73 -10.49 -10.04
N GLU A 164 16.11 -11.63 -9.75
CA GLU A 164 14.88 -12.09 -10.37
C GLU A 164 13.66 -11.30 -9.90
N LEU A 165 13.46 -11.17 -8.60
CA LEU A 165 12.21 -10.67 -8.04
C LEU A 165 12.34 -9.31 -7.36
N PHE A 166 13.55 -8.86 -7.00
CA PHE A 166 13.72 -7.64 -6.20
C PHE A 166 14.43 -6.49 -6.93
N SER A 167 15.04 -6.72 -8.08
CA SER A 167 15.74 -5.62 -8.76
C SER A 167 15.70 -5.62 -10.28
N LEU A 168 15.73 -6.75 -10.99
CA LEU A 168 15.86 -6.73 -12.46
C LEU A 168 14.67 -7.38 -13.18
N GLY A 169 14.06 -8.43 -12.61
CA GLY A 169 13.16 -9.28 -13.37
C GLY A 169 13.92 -10.33 -14.18
N VAL A 170 13.31 -11.49 -14.45
CA VAL A 170 13.87 -12.57 -15.30
C VAL A 170 14.35 -12.04 -16.65
N GLY A 171 13.57 -11.16 -17.26
CA GLY A 171 13.88 -10.61 -18.57
C GLY A 171 12.91 -9.53 -19.02
N MET A 172 13.25 -8.87 -20.12
CA MET A 172 12.48 -7.79 -20.76
C MET A 172 12.64 -7.85 -22.28
N ASP A 173 11.56 -7.60 -23.01
CA ASP A 173 11.56 -7.55 -24.48
C ASP A 173 12.15 -8.82 -25.14
N ASP A 174 11.75 -9.99 -24.62
CA ASP A 174 12.23 -11.32 -25.01
C ASP A 174 13.74 -11.56 -24.78
N GLN A 175 14.39 -10.77 -23.90
CA GLN A 175 15.79 -10.92 -23.50
C GLN A 175 15.92 -11.17 -22.00
N GLU A 176 16.89 -11.99 -21.61
CA GLU A 176 17.24 -12.23 -20.20
C GLU A 176 18.04 -11.03 -19.64
N ASN A 177 17.80 -10.68 -18.37
CA ASN A 177 18.47 -9.55 -17.72
C ASN A 177 19.78 -9.92 -17.00
N TYR A 178 19.96 -11.21 -16.68
CA TYR A 178 21.12 -11.75 -15.99
C TYR A 178 21.32 -13.21 -16.40
N THR A 179 22.51 -13.73 -16.12
CA THR A 179 22.87 -15.13 -16.39
C THR A 179 22.92 -15.94 -15.10
N GLU A 180 22.96 -17.27 -15.22
CA GLU A 180 23.19 -18.15 -14.07
C GLU A 180 24.57 -17.90 -13.41
N GLU A 181 25.58 -17.48 -14.18
CA GLU A 181 26.89 -17.10 -13.63
C GLU A 181 26.82 -15.83 -12.77
N ASP A 182 25.90 -14.91 -13.11
CA ASP A 182 25.64 -13.71 -12.31
C ASP A 182 24.99 -14.09 -10.96
N VAL A 183 24.06 -15.05 -10.97
CA VAL A 183 23.44 -15.59 -9.74
C VAL A 183 24.50 -16.18 -8.81
N GLN A 184 25.38 -17.02 -9.36
CA GLN A 184 26.47 -17.64 -8.60
C GLN A 184 27.44 -16.59 -8.04
N SER A 185 27.80 -15.60 -8.84
CA SER A 185 28.70 -14.53 -8.41
C SER A 185 28.08 -13.64 -7.33
N ALA A 186 26.79 -13.33 -7.44
CA ALA A 186 26.04 -12.64 -6.40
C ALA A 186 26.01 -13.48 -5.11
N ALA A 187 25.69 -14.77 -5.20
CA ALA A 187 25.66 -15.68 -4.06
C ALA A 187 27.00 -15.68 -3.30
N ARG A 188 28.11 -15.82 -4.04
CA ARG A 188 29.47 -15.77 -3.47
C ARG A 188 29.76 -14.42 -2.79
N ALA A 189 29.33 -13.31 -3.37
CA ALA A 189 29.55 -11.97 -2.80
C ALA A 189 28.77 -11.72 -1.50
N PHE A 190 27.64 -12.40 -1.27
CA PHE A 190 26.85 -12.30 -0.04
C PHE A 190 27.23 -13.31 1.06
N THR A 191 28.27 -14.11 0.84
CA THR A 191 28.80 -15.02 1.87
C THR A 191 29.30 -14.24 3.08
N GLY A 192 29.07 -14.80 4.28
CA GLY A 192 29.40 -14.16 5.56
C GLY A 192 28.41 -13.11 6.05
N TRP A 193 27.39 -12.73 5.26
CA TRP A 193 26.28 -11.89 5.72
C TRP A 193 25.24 -12.74 6.43
N THR A 194 25.08 -12.56 7.74
CA THR A 194 24.23 -13.43 8.56
C THR A 194 23.46 -12.64 9.61
N ILE A 195 22.64 -13.37 10.38
CA ILE A 195 21.94 -12.85 11.54
C ILE A 195 22.78 -13.06 12.80
N ASP A 196 22.76 -12.06 13.68
CA ASP A 196 23.13 -12.23 15.07
C ASP A 196 21.88 -12.62 15.87
N ASP A 197 21.80 -13.90 16.22
CA ASP A 197 20.76 -14.45 17.08
C ASP A 197 21.25 -14.74 18.51
N ASP A 198 22.50 -14.35 18.85
CA ASP A 198 23.13 -14.54 20.18
C ASP A 198 22.52 -13.61 21.27
N ASN A 199 21.25 -13.22 21.12
CA ASN A 199 20.58 -12.31 22.03
C ASN A 199 20.04 -13.04 23.27
N VAL A 200 20.42 -12.55 24.44
CA VAL A 200 19.81 -12.97 25.71
C VAL A 200 18.34 -12.57 25.69
N ALA A 201 17.45 -13.55 25.83
CA ALA A 201 16.01 -13.31 25.95
C ALA A 201 15.76 -12.31 27.08
N SER A 202 15.08 -11.21 26.77
CA SER A 202 14.71 -10.22 27.77
C SER A 202 13.66 -10.86 28.68
N ILE A 203 14.02 -11.27 29.90
CA ILE A 203 13.03 -11.74 30.89
C ILE A 203 12.51 -10.51 31.65
N PRO A 204 11.18 -10.31 31.82
CA PRO A 204 10.06 -11.19 31.46
C PRO A 204 9.45 -10.97 30.05
N PHE A 205 10.09 -10.21 29.17
CA PHE A 205 9.50 -9.60 27.98
C PHE A 205 9.57 -10.43 26.67
N GLY A 206 10.41 -11.47 26.57
CA GLY A 206 10.42 -12.44 25.47
C GLY A 206 11.61 -12.34 24.51
N LYS A 207 11.34 -12.46 23.20
CA LYS A 207 12.33 -12.51 22.12
C LYS A 207 12.90 -11.11 21.85
N THR A 208 14.21 -11.01 21.68
CA THR A 208 14.89 -9.79 21.21
C THR A 208 14.98 -9.84 19.69
N PRO A 209 14.65 -8.76 18.95
CA PRO A 209 14.78 -8.77 17.50
C PRO A 209 16.21 -9.13 17.07
N TRP A 210 16.33 -9.89 16.00
CA TRP A 210 17.61 -10.24 15.42
C TRP A 210 18.33 -9.00 14.89
N LEU A 211 19.65 -9.06 14.86
CA LEU A 211 20.49 -8.00 14.30
C LEU A 211 21.28 -8.53 13.10
N PHE A 212 21.75 -7.64 12.24
CA PHE A 212 22.68 -7.98 11.18
C PHE A 212 24.08 -8.25 11.74
N ARG A 213 24.79 -9.25 11.17
CA ARG A 213 26.20 -9.50 11.44
C ARG A 213 26.93 -9.91 10.17
N TYR A 214 28.11 -9.33 9.95
CA TYR A 214 29.03 -9.76 8.90
C TYR A 214 30.20 -10.54 9.50
N LEU A 215 30.52 -11.69 8.92
CA LEU A 215 31.61 -12.59 9.28
C LEU A 215 32.66 -12.62 8.16
N PRO A 216 33.72 -11.78 8.23
CA PRO A 216 34.76 -11.73 7.20
C PRO A 216 35.44 -13.08 6.97
N GLU A 217 35.58 -13.90 8.02
CA GLU A 217 36.19 -15.22 7.93
C GLU A 217 35.38 -16.24 7.10
N ASP A 218 34.09 -15.97 6.90
CA ASP A 218 33.15 -16.82 6.17
C ASP A 218 32.78 -16.23 4.79
N HIS A 219 33.41 -15.11 4.43
CA HIS A 219 33.31 -14.50 3.12
C HIS A 219 34.26 -15.16 2.12
N ASP A 220 33.79 -15.32 0.89
CA ASP A 220 34.58 -15.73 -0.26
C ASP A 220 35.37 -14.54 -0.78
N GLU A 221 36.69 -14.57 -0.63
CA GLU A 221 37.62 -13.49 -1.02
C GLU A 221 38.18 -13.63 -2.44
N ASP A 222 37.76 -14.65 -3.20
CA ASP A 222 38.22 -14.82 -4.58
C ASP A 222 37.50 -13.83 -5.51
N ASP A 223 38.15 -13.49 -6.62
CA ASP A 223 37.56 -12.62 -7.65
C ASP A 223 36.26 -13.23 -8.20
N LYS A 224 35.29 -12.36 -8.46
CA LYS A 224 33.95 -12.66 -8.98
C LYS A 224 33.74 -11.85 -10.26
N THR A 225 33.05 -12.41 -11.24
CA THR A 225 32.65 -11.66 -12.45
C THR A 225 31.14 -11.55 -12.43
N PHE A 226 30.63 -10.32 -12.35
CA PHE A 226 29.20 -10.04 -12.22
C PHE A 226 28.84 -8.92 -13.21
N MET A 227 27.90 -9.21 -14.12
CA MET A 227 27.40 -8.27 -15.13
C MET A 227 28.48 -7.59 -15.96
N GLY A 228 29.53 -8.35 -16.30
CA GLY A 228 30.66 -7.90 -17.11
C GLY A 228 31.74 -7.12 -16.34
N GLU A 229 31.59 -6.95 -15.02
CA GLU A 229 32.61 -6.37 -14.15
C GLU A 229 33.30 -7.48 -13.35
N THR A 230 34.61 -7.36 -13.09
CA THR A 230 35.39 -8.35 -12.34
C THR A 230 36.13 -7.69 -11.18
N GLY A 231 36.05 -8.30 -10.00
CA GLY A 231 36.80 -7.90 -8.82
C GLY A 231 36.49 -8.76 -7.61
N ASN A 232 37.17 -8.52 -6.50
CA ASN A 232 36.83 -9.11 -5.21
C ASN A 232 35.61 -8.39 -4.62
N PHE A 233 34.42 -8.74 -5.11
CA PHE A 233 33.16 -8.11 -4.73
C PHE A 233 32.60 -8.66 -3.42
N ASN A 234 32.04 -7.76 -2.62
CA ASN A 234 31.15 -8.03 -1.50
C ASN A 234 29.69 -7.67 -1.87
N GLY A 235 28.74 -7.92 -0.98
CA GLY A 235 27.31 -7.65 -1.19
C GLY A 235 27.00 -6.19 -1.56
N GLU A 236 27.71 -5.22 -0.99
CA GLU A 236 27.58 -3.81 -1.39
C GLU A 236 27.92 -3.57 -2.87
N ASP A 237 28.97 -4.20 -3.38
CA ASP A 237 29.42 -4.00 -4.76
C ASP A 237 28.42 -4.59 -5.76
N ILE A 238 27.81 -5.74 -5.41
CA ILE A 238 26.73 -6.34 -6.23
C ILE A 238 25.55 -5.37 -6.34
N ILE A 239 25.13 -4.77 -5.22
CA ILE A 239 24.04 -3.79 -5.21
C ILE A 239 24.40 -2.56 -6.05
N ASP A 240 25.65 -2.09 -5.98
CA ASP A 240 26.15 -0.97 -6.79
C ASP A 240 26.11 -1.26 -8.29
N ILE A 241 26.40 -2.49 -8.69
CA ILE A 241 26.34 -2.89 -10.09
C ILE A 241 24.88 -3.04 -10.55
N VAL A 242 24.02 -3.64 -9.72
CA VAL A 242 22.59 -3.87 -10.00
C VAL A 242 21.85 -2.57 -10.26
N VAL A 243 21.97 -1.56 -9.39
CA VAL A 243 21.18 -0.32 -9.51
C VAL A 243 21.56 0.53 -10.74
N ARG A 244 22.73 0.27 -11.34
CA ARG A 244 23.18 0.92 -12.59
C ARG A 244 22.56 0.30 -13.84
N GLN A 245 21.96 -0.88 -13.75
CA GLN A 245 21.41 -1.57 -14.91
C GLN A 245 20.11 -0.91 -15.40
N PRO A 246 19.90 -0.82 -16.72
CA PRO A 246 18.62 -0.37 -17.30
C PRO A 246 17.41 -1.19 -16.82
N ALA A 247 17.61 -2.50 -16.62
CA ALA A 247 16.56 -3.38 -16.10
C ALA A 247 16.09 -2.96 -14.70
N ALA A 248 16.97 -2.44 -13.85
CA ALA A 248 16.59 -1.95 -12.52
C ALA A 248 15.65 -0.73 -12.59
N ALA A 249 15.96 0.21 -13.48
CA ALA A 249 15.09 1.36 -13.72
C ALA A 249 13.70 0.93 -14.20
N ARG A 250 13.62 -0.03 -15.13
CA ARG A 250 12.35 -0.54 -15.65
C ARG A 250 11.59 -1.33 -14.60
N PHE A 251 12.27 -2.18 -13.83
CA PHE A 251 11.69 -2.99 -12.77
C PHE A 251 10.94 -2.12 -11.75
N ILE A 252 11.61 -1.09 -11.21
CA ILE A 252 10.99 -0.15 -10.27
C ILE A 252 9.90 0.69 -10.92
N SER A 253 10.10 1.15 -12.15
CA SER A 253 9.10 1.93 -12.88
C SER A 253 7.79 1.16 -13.07
N ARG A 254 7.86 -0.14 -13.43
CA ARG A 254 6.68 -1.00 -13.58
C ARG A 254 6.00 -1.26 -12.24
N HIS A 255 6.75 -1.52 -11.18
CA HIS A 255 6.15 -1.68 -9.85
C HIS A 255 5.46 -0.41 -9.34
N LEU A 256 6.08 0.76 -9.51
CA LEU A 256 5.46 2.04 -9.15
C LEU A 256 4.20 2.31 -9.98
N TYR A 257 4.24 2.04 -11.29
CA TYR A 257 3.07 2.19 -12.15
C TYR A 257 1.94 1.24 -11.72
N ASN A 258 2.26 -0.05 -11.51
CA ASN A 258 1.29 -1.04 -11.03
C ASN A 258 0.65 -0.58 -9.71
N PHE A 259 1.47 -0.16 -8.76
CA PHE A 259 1.00 0.13 -7.42
C PHE A 259 0.34 1.50 -7.28
N PHE A 260 0.63 2.49 -8.12
CA PHE A 260 0.07 3.84 -7.96
C PHE A 260 -0.90 4.27 -9.07
N VAL A 261 -0.83 3.67 -10.27
CA VAL A 261 -1.59 4.16 -11.44
C VAL A 261 -2.68 3.18 -11.86
N ALA A 262 -2.31 2.02 -12.40
CA ALA A 262 -3.23 1.04 -12.98
C ALA A 262 -2.59 -0.36 -12.92
N ASP A 263 -3.42 -1.41 -13.00
CA ASP A 263 -2.93 -2.79 -12.92
C ASP A 263 -1.97 -3.15 -14.08
N GLU A 264 -0.91 -3.87 -13.75
CA GLU A 264 0.09 -4.43 -14.69
C GLU A 264 0.08 -5.97 -14.65
N PRO A 265 0.60 -6.65 -15.69
CA PRO A 265 0.92 -8.07 -15.62
C PRO A 265 1.82 -8.39 -14.41
N GLN A 266 1.71 -9.60 -13.84
CA GLN A 266 2.61 -10.04 -12.76
C GLN A 266 4.06 -10.18 -13.26
N VAL A 267 5.03 -10.04 -12.35
CA VAL A 267 6.48 -10.02 -12.66
C VAL A 267 6.94 -11.20 -13.54
N PRO A 268 6.53 -12.46 -13.29
CA PRO A 268 6.97 -13.58 -14.13
C PRO A 268 6.60 -13.47 -15.61
N ALA A 269 5.60 -12.65 -15.96
CA ALA A 269 5.17 -12.44 -17.34
C ALA A 269 5.98 -11.35 -18.08
N TRP A 270 6.83 -10.60 -17.38
CA TRP A 270 7.43 -9.37 -17.90
C TRP A 270 8.43 -9.59 -19.04
N GLN A 271 9.06 -10.76 -19.12
CA GLN A 271 9.97 -11.11 -20.21
C GLN A 271 9.28 -11.09 -21.57
N HIS A 272 8.03 -11.55 -21.62
CA HIS A 272 7.28 -11.70 -22.87
C HIS A 272 6.10 -10.72 -22.99
N THR A 273 5.82 -9.96 -21.93
CA THR A 273 4.68 -9.05 -21.87
C THR A 273 5.15 -7.63 -21.63
N PRO A 274 5.01 -6.73 -22.62
CA PRO A 274 5.39 -5.32 -22.46
C PRO A 274 4.50 -4.65 -21.40
N PRO A 275 4.93 -3.51 -20.84
CA PRO A 275 4.09 -2.72 -19.95
C PRO A 275 2.83 -2.23 -20.64
N GLY A 276 1.76 -2.06 -19.86
CA GLY A 276 0.46 -1.56 -20.34
C GLY A 276 0.46 -0.08 -20.74
N ASP A 277 1.50 0.66 -20.34
CA ASP A 277 1.77 2.04 -20.74
C ASP A 277 3.28 2.29 -20.92
N PRO A 278 3.88 1.86 -22.05
CA PRO A 278 5.32 1.93 -22.28
C PRO A 278 5.88 3.35 -22.19
N GLU A 279 5.11 4.35 -22.61
CA GLU A 279 5.50 5.76 -22.52
C GLU A 279 5.59 6.24 -21.06
N ALA A 280 4.63 5.88 -20.21
CA ALA A 280 4.70 6.20 -18.78
C ALA A 280 5.89 5.53 -18.10
N ILE A 281 6.15 4.25 -18.39
CA ILE A 281 7.31 3.52 -17.84
C ILE A 281 8.62 4.18 -18.27
N LYS A 282 8.75 4.56 -19.54
CA LYS A 282 9.96 5.23 -20.04
C LYS A 282 10.23 6.56 -19.32
N ILE A 283 9.20 7.36 -19.05
CA ILE A 283 9.34 8.63 -18.30
C ILE A 283 9.91 8.36 -16.90
N LEU A 284 9.46 7.29 -16.24
CA LEU A 284 9.93 6.91 -14.91
C LEU A 284 11.36 6.35 -14.96
N GLU A 285 11.71 5.55 -15.97
CA GLU A 285 13.08 5.06 -16.19
C GLU A 285 14.08 6.22 -16.36
N GLU A 286 13.72 7.23 -17.16
CA GLU A 286 14.53 8.42 -17.35
C GLU A 286 14.69 9.20 -16.03
N GLU A 287 13.63 9.29 -15.23
CA GLU A 287 13.69 9.94 -13.92
C GLU A 287 14.57 9.19 -12.92
N TYR A 288 14.51 7.86 -12.93
CA TYR A 288 15.35 6.99 -12.10
C TYR A 288 16.83 7.34 -12.29
N PHE A 289 17.32 7.39 -13.53
CA PHE A 289 18.72 7.76 -13.77
C PHE A 289 19.01 9.24 -13.52
N ARG A 290 18.11 10.15 -13.93
CA ARG A 290 18.28 11.59 -13.78
C ARG A 290 18.43 12.02 -12.32
N SER A 291 17.67 11.39 -11.44
CA SER A 291 17.63 11.68 -10.01
C SER A 291 18.65 10.88 -9.19
N ASN A 292 19.46 10.06 -9.85
CA ASN A 292 20.37 9.11 -9.19
C ASN A 292 19.61 8.15 -8.26
N TYR A 293 18.56 7.51 -8.79
CA TYR A 293 17.78 6.43 -8.17
C TYR A 293 16.88 6.88 -7.01
N ASP A 294 16.41 8.13 -7.03
CA ASP A 294 15.58 8.70 -5.96
C ASP A 294 14.08 8.42 -6.17
N ILE A 295 13.48 7.64 -5.28
CA ILE A 295 12.09 7.18 -5.37
C ILE A 295 11.12 8.35 -5.20
N ARG A 296 11.42 9.31 -4.31
CA ARG A 296 10.61 10.53 -4.14
C ARG A 296 10.53 11.33 -5.42
N SER A 297 11.62 11.46 -6.17
CA SER A 297 11.65 12.15 -7.47
C SER A 297 10.82 11.42 -8.52
N MET A 298 10.92 10.09 -8.59
CA MET A 298 10.07 9.28 -9.47
C MET A 298 8.59 9.44 -9.15
N LEU A 299 8.20 9.38 -7.87
CA LEU A 299 6.82 9.59 -7.43
C LEU A 299 6.33 11.02 -7.71
N LYS A 300 7.21 12.03 -7.60
CA LYS A 300 6.88 13.41 -7.97
C LYS A 300 6.53 13.53 -9.45
N VAL A 301 7.30 12.89 -10.33
CA VAL A 301 7.02 12.84 -11.76
C VAL A 301 5.72 12.07 -12.02
N LEU A 302 5.55 10.91 -11.38
CA LEU A 302 4.36 10.06 -11.51
C LEU A 302 3.09 10.82 -11.15
N PHE A 303 2.98 11.40 -9.95
CA PHE A 303 1.76 12.06 -9.49
C PHE A 303 1.46 13.37 -10.23
N ASN A 304 2.45 13.98 -10.88
CA ASN A 304 2.24 15.20 -11.66
C ASN A 304 2.04 14.96 -13.16
N SER A 305 2.21 13.73 -13.64
CA SER A 305 2.12 13.39 -15.06
C SER A 305 0.70 13.48 -15.61
N ASP A 306 0.60 13.63 -16.92
CA ASP A 306 -0.68 13.60 -17.63
C ASP A 306 -1.32 12.20 -17.58
N PHE A 307 -0.51 11.13 -17.62
CA PHE A 307 -1.04 9.76 -17.55
C PHE A 307 -1.74 9.50 -16.21
N PHE A 308 -1.17 9.97 -15.09
CA PHE A 308 -1.78 9.81 -13.76
C PHE A 308 -3.03 10.69 -13.60
N LYS A 309 -2.99 11.92 -14.11
CA LYS A 309 -4.12 12.86 -14.03
C LYS A 309 -5.26 12.53 -15.01
N SER A 310 -5.03 11.62 -15.96
CA SER A 310 -5.99 11.27 -17.00
C SER A 310 -7.24 10.57 -16.44
N ASP A 311 -8.37 10.73 -17.14
CA ASP A 311 -9.58 9.97 -16.82
C ASP A 311 -9.42 8.45 -17.03
N ARG A 312 -8.40 8.00 -17.79
CA ARG A 312 -8.09 6.58 -17.97
C ARG A 312 -7.53 5.96 -16.70
N ALA A 313 -6.72 6.69 -15.93
CA ALA A 313 -6.12 6.19 -14.69
C ALA A 313 -7.10 6.17 -13.51
N ARG A 314 -8.11 7.03 -13.53
CA ARG A 314 -9.14 7.08 -12.48
C ARG A 314 -9.96 5.78 -12.44
N PHE A 315 -9.96 5.09 -11.31
CA PHE A 315 -10.66 3.80 -11.13
C PHE A 315 -10.13 2.70 -12.07
N ALA A 316 -8.87 2.81 -12.53
CA ALA A 316 -8.23 1.82 -13.38
C ALA A 316 -7.66 0.64 -12.59
N LYS A 317 -7.39 0.85 -11.29
CA LYS A 317 -6.79 -0.17 -10.43
C LYS A 317 -7.83 -0.82 -9.52
N VAL A 318 -7.78 -2.15 -9.43
CA VAL A 318 -8.48 -2.89 -8.36
C VAL A 318 -7.81 -2.60 -7.02
N LYS A 319 -8.59 -2.18 -6.02
CA LYS A 319 -8.09 -1.98 -4.65
C LYS A 319 -7.57 -3.29 -4.06
N SER A 320 -6.39 -3.27 -3.46
CA SER A 320 -5.99 -4.37 -2.58
C SER A 320 -6.94 -4.49 -1.38
N PRO A 321 -7.02 -5.66 -0.74
CA PRO A 321 -7.78 -5.80 0.51
C PRO A 321 -7.41 -4.77 1.59
N ALA A 322 -6.13 -4.45 1.75
CA ALA A 322 -5.68 -3.41 2.66
C ALA A 322 -6.25 -2.03 2.28
N GLU A 323 -6.30 -1.69 0.99
CA GLU A 323 -6.92 -0.45 0.50
C GLU A 323 -8.43 -0.40 0.76
N VAL A 324 -9.15 -1.53 0.64
CA VAL A 324 -10.59 -1.58 0.97
C VAL A 324 -10.82 -1.41 2.45
N VAL A 325 -10.11 -2.18 3.28
CA VAL A 325 -10.28 -2.20 4.74
C VAL A 325 -9.89 -0.85 5.34
N VAL A 326 -8.63 -0.46 5.15
CA VAL A 326 -8.10 0.79 5.71
C VAL A 326 -8.82 1.99 5.12
N GLY A 327 -9.06 2.01 3.81
CA GLY A 327 -9.69 3.16 3.17
C GLY A 327 -11.14 3.38 3.59
N THR A 328 -11.88 2.29 3.85
CA THR A 328 -13.24 2.40 4.40
C THR A 328 -13.20 2.89 5.84
N LEU A 329 -12.34 2.34 6.70
CA LEU A 329 -12.18 2.83 8.08
C LEU A 329 -11.82 4.32 8.12
N HIS A 330 -10.89 4.73 7.25
CA HIS A 330 -10.38 6.08 7.19
C HIS A 330 -11.47 7.06 6.75
N LEU A 331 -12.22 6.71 5.69
CA LEU A 331 -13.35 7.49 5.17
C LEU A 331 -14.45 7.69 6.22
N LEU A 332 -14.71 6.67 7.05
CA LEU A 332 -15.73 6.73 8.09
C LEU A 332 -15.21 7.34 9.41
N GLY A 333 -13.94 7.75 9.45
CA GLY A 333 -13.34 8.37 10.63
C GLY A 333 -13.24 7.43 11.83
N ASP A 334 -13.28 6.12 11.61
CA ASP A 334 -13.17 5.15 12.70
C ASP A 334 -11.70 4.82 13.03
N PHE A 335 -11.46 4.29 14.23
CA PHE A 335 -10.13 3.92 14.74
C PHE A 335 -9.08 5.05 14.65
N LYS A 336 -9.52 6.32 14.73
CA LYS A 336 -8.61 7.47 14.89
C LYS A 336 -7.91 7.47 16.26
N PHE A 337 -8.48 6.75 17.23
CA PHE A 337 -7.88 6.45 18.53
C PHE A 337 -7.86 4.94 18.79
N PRO A 338 -6.86 4.43 19.54
CA PRO A 338 -6.81 3.05 20.02
C PRO A 338 -8.12 2.58 20.66
N LYS A 339 -8.79 1.59 20.06
CA LYS A 339 -9.99 0.94 20.64
C LYS A 339 -10.08 -0.53 20.24
N ARG A 340 -10.77 -1.32 21.07
CA ARG A 340 -11.02 -2.76 20.83
C ARG A 340 -11.70 -2.99 19.48
N GLY A 341 -11.44 -4.16 18.88
CA GLY A 341 -12.03 -4.59 17.60
C GLY A 341 -11.17 -4.31 16.37
N ILE A 342 -10.04 -3.61 16.50
CA ILE A 342 -9.13 -3.35 15.37
C ILE A 342 -8.54 -4.64 14.79
N TYR A 343 -8.33 -5.68 15.62
CA TYR A 343 -7.86 -6.97 15.16
C TYR A 343 -8.86 -7.66 14.23
N ASP A 344 -10.15 -7.64 14.58
CA ASP A 344 -11.21 -8.23 13.76
C ASP A 344 -11.28 -7.56 12.38
N VAL A 345 -11.08 -6.24 12.33
CA VAL A 345 -11.03 -5.50 11.07
C VAL A 345 -9.73 -5.81 10.30
N ALA A 346 -8.60 -5.94 10.99
CA ALA A 346 -7.34 -6.31 10.36
C ALA A 346 -7.40 -7.70 9.70
N LEU A 347 -8.11 -8.65 10.31
CA LEU A 347 -8.39 -9.97 9.71
C LEU A 347 -9.24 -9.87 8.43
N GLY A 348 -9.98 -8.78 8.24
CA GLY A 348 -10.69 -8.49 6.99
C GLY A 348 -9.76 -8.51 5.78
N CYS A 349 -8.51 -8.02 5.91
CA CYS A 349 -7.52 -8.07 4.84
C CYS A 349 -7.24 -9.54 4.43
N ARG A 350 -7.05 -10.41 5.42
CA ARG A 350 -6.78 -11.85 5.22
C ARG A 350 -7.97 -12.56 4.57
N TYR A 351 -9.19 -12.31 5.04
CA TYR A 351 -10.39 -12.95 4.47
C TYR A 351 -10.66 -12.56 3.03
N MET A 352 -10.12 -11.41 2.59
CA MET A 352 -10.20 -10.93 1.21
C MET A 352 -8.94 -11.29 0.37
N GLY A 353 -7.99 -12.07 0.92
CA GLY A 353 -6.84 -12.62 0.20
C GLY A 353 -5.48 -11.97 0.49
N GLN A 354 -5.39 -10.94 1.34
CA GLN A 354 -4.13 -10.28 1.71
C GLN A 354 -3.84 -10.43 3.20
N ASP A 355 -3.24 -11.55 3.59
CA ASP A 355 -2.79 -11.75 4.97
C ASP A 355 -1.53 -10.91 5.25
N LEU A 356 -1.69 -9.71 5.79
CA LEU A 356 -0.59 -8.76 6.03
C LEU A 356 0.53 -9.43 6.84
N LEU A 357 1.79 -9.06 6.52
CA LEU A 357 3.00 -9.70 7.06
C LEU A 357 3.20 -11.18 6.68
N ASN A 358 2.32 -11.74 5.85
CA ASN A 358 2.40 -13.11 5.33
C ASN A 358 2.03 -13.18 3.83
N PRO A 359 2.85 -12.61 2.93
CA PRO A 359 2.71 -12.88 1.51
C PRO A 359 2.77 -14.40 1.25
N PRO A 360 2.01 -14.90 0.25
CA PRO A 360 1.89 -16.33 -0.02
C PRO A 360 3.16 -16.95 -0.61
N SER A 361 4.02 -16.16 -1.24
CA SER A 361 5.29 -16.60 -1.84
C SER A 361 6.32 -15.47 -1.85
N VAL A 362 7.53 -15.76 -2.34
CA VAL A 362 8.60 -14.77 -2.58
C VAL A 362 8.23 -13.72 -3.63
N GLU A 363 7.27 -14.00 -4.51
CA GLU A 363 6.71 -13.05 -5.49
C GLU A 363 5.79 -12.00 -4.86
N GLY A 364 5.47 -12.14 -3.56
CA GLY A 364 4.55 -11.25 -2.87
C GLY A 364 3.09 -11.61 -3.11
N TRP A 365 2.22 -10.60 -3.16
CA TRP A 365 0.82 -10.80 -3.54
C TRP A 365 0.58 -10.39 -4.99
N HIS A 366 -0.13 -11.25 -5.71
CA HIS A 366 -0.68 -10.90 -7.01
C HIS A 366 -1.66 -9.73 -6.91
N THR A 367 -1.79 -8.99 -8.01
CA THR A 367 -2.54 -7.74 -8.07
C THR A 367 -3.66 -7.76 -9.12
N GLY A 368 -4.50 -6.72 -9.12
CA GLY A 368 -5.54 -6.55 -10.13
C GLY A 368 -6.74 -7.46 -9.93
N GLU A 369 -7.22 -8.04 -11.03
CA GLU A 369 -8.44 -8.86 -11.04
C GLU A 369 -8.36 -10.09 -10.12
N GLU A 370 -7.15 -10.56 -9.80
CA GLU A 370 -6.92 -11.68 -8.87
C GLU A 370 -7.35 -11.38 -7.43
N TRP A 371 -7.54 -10.11 -7.06
CA TRP A 371 -8.16 -9.75 -5.78
C TRP A 371 -9.65 -10.04 -5.71
N ILE A 372 -10.31 -10.27 -6.84
CA ILE A 372 -11.76 -10.40 -6.96
C ILE A 372 -12.09 -11.80 -7.50
N ASP A 373 -12.37 -12.72 -6.59
CA ASP A 373 -13.06 -13.98 -6.87
C ASP A 373 -14.48 -13.97 -6.27
N SER A 374 -15.24 -15.05 -6.46
CA SER A 374 -16.62 -15.12 -5.99
C SER A 374 -16.75 -15.08 -4.46
N GLY A 375 -15.74 -15.54 -3.72
CA GLY A 375 -15.69 -15.49 -2.26
C GLY A 375 -15.18 -14.13 -1.76
N SER A 376 -14.04 -13.68 -2.26
CA SER A 376 -13.43 -12.42 -1.82
C SER A 376 -14.34 -11.22 -2.12
N LEU A 377 -15.08 -11.22 -3.23
CA LEU A 377 -16.04 -10.16 -3.56
C LEU A 377 -17.17 -10.04 -2.53
N VAL A 378 -17.70 -11.18 -2.05
CA VAL A 378 -18.77 -11.19 -1.04
C VAL A 378 -18.24 -10.62 0.27
N GLU A 379 -17.06 -11.05 0.71
CA GLU A 379 -16.43 -10.52 1.92
C GLU A 379 -16.16 -9.02 1.83
N ARG A 380 -15.64 -8.54 0.69
CA ARG A 380 -15.40 -7.12 0.44
C ARG A 380 -16.68 -6.30 0.50
N VAL A 381 -17.74 -6.76 -0.16
CA VAL A 381 -19.04 -6.08 -0.19
C VAL A 381 -19.67 -6.04 1.20
N ASN A 382 -19.67 -7.18 1.91
CA ASN A 382 -20.23 -7.26 3.26
C ASN A 382 -19.47 -6.37 4.23
N PHE A 383 -18.13 -6.39 4.20
CA PHE A 383 -17.32 -5.54 5.06
C PHE A 383 -17.67 -4.06 4.89
N VAL A 384 -17.67 -3.54 3.65
CA VAL A 384 -17.99 -2.13 3.39
C VAL A 384 -19.43 -1.81 3.78
N ALA A 385 -20.37 -2.71 3.44
CA ALA A 385 -21.78 -2.56 3.77
C ALA A 385 -22.02 -2.47 5.28
N ASP A 386 -21.34 -3.30 6.08
CA ASP A 386 -21.48 -3.35 7.53
C ASP A 386 -20.88 -2.11 8.19
N GLN A 387 -19.70 -1.66 7.74
CA GLN A 387 -19.08 -0.43 8.24
C GLN A 387 -19.94 0.81 7.95
N ILE A 388 -20.44 0.96 6.72
CA ILE A 388 -21.28 2.12 6.33
C ILE A 388 -22.65 2.08 7.03
N SER A 389 -23.18 0.89 7.35
CA SER A 389 -24.49 0.76 8.00
C SER A 389 -24.49 1.20 9.47
N ASP A 390 -23.32 1.35 10.09
CA ASP A 390 -23.22 1.79 11.48
C ASP A 390 -23.31 3.33 11.58
N VAL A 391 -24.53 3.81 11.83
CA VAL A 391 -24.84 5.24 12.02
C VAL A 391 -24.15 5.88 13.22
N GLN A 392 -23.61 5.08 14.15
CA GLN A 392 -22.84 5.60 15.28
C GLN A 392 -21.41 5.97 14.88
N GLN A 393 -20.95 5.56 13.69
CA GLN A 393 -19.64 5.96 13.20
C GLN A 393 -19.61 7.47 12.94
N PRO A 394 -18.58 8.19 13.44
CA PRO A 394 -18.49 9.64 13.32
C PRO A 394 -18.57 10.14 11.87
N GLY A 395 -17.89 9.46 10.94
CA GLY A 395 -17.88 9.83 9.52
C GLY A 395 -19.23 9.60 8.84
N VAL A 396 -19.92 8.48 9.12
CA VAL A 396 -21.27 8.21 8.60
C VAL A 396 -22.21 9.34 9.02
N LYS A 397 -22.23 9.66 10.33
CA LYS A 397 -23.05 10.75 10.86
C LYS A 397 -22.70 12.09 10.22
N ALA A 398 -21.42 12.43 10.11
CA ALA A 398 -20.98 13.68 9.51
C ALA A 398 -21.39 13.81 8.04
N MET A 399 -21.31 12.73 7.26
CA MET A 399 -21.74 12.72 5.85
C MET A 399 -23.26 12.89 5.74
N VAL A 400 -24.03 12.18 6.57
CA VAL A 400 -25.50 12.31 6.59
C VAL A 400 -25.91 13.73 6.96
N ASP A 401 -25.38 14.29 8.05
CA ASP A 401 -25.68 15.67 8.48
C ASP A 401 -25.30 16.69 7.40
N THR A 402 -24.13 16.54 6.76
CA THR A 402 -23.68 17.42 5.67
C THR A 402 -24.63 17.41 4.48
N LEU A 403 -25.11 16.23 4.08
CA LEU A 403 -26.02 16.11 2.94
C LEU A 403 -27.41 16.68 3.25
N LEU A 404 -27.90 16.45 4.47
CA LEU A 404 -29.18 16.99 4.94
C LEU A 404 -29.16 18.51 5.06
N ASP A 405 -28.08 19.08 5.58
CA ASP A 405 -27.96 20.53 5.78
C ASP A 405 -27.68 21.28 4.46
N GLY A 406 -27.04 20.62 3.49
CA GLY A 406 -26.68 21.18 2.18
C GLY A 406 -27.77 21.11 1.11
N THR A 407 -28.81 20.28 1.29
CA THR A 407 -29.80 20.00 0.24
C THR A 407 -31.17 20.58 0.58
N SER A 408 -31.63 21.60 -0.15
CA SER A 408 -32.95 22.22 0.05
C SER A 408 -34.12 21.38 -0.51
N GLU A 409 -33.87 20.58 -1.54
CA GLU A 409 -34.83 19.62 -2.12
C GLU A 409 -34.18 18.26 -2.30
N LEU A 410 -34.67 17.26 -1.57
CA LEU A 410 -34.14 15.90 -1.62
C LEU A 410 -34.74 15.15 -2.82
N ASP A 411 -34.20 15.40 -4.01
CA ASP A 411 -34.49 14.57 -5.18
C ASP A 411 -33.50 13.39 -5.29
N PRO A 412 -33.87 12.30 -5.98
CA PRO A 412 -33.03 11.10 -6.06
C PRO A 412 -31.63 11.34 -6.63
N VAL A 413 -31.49 12.26 -7.58
CA VAL A 413 -30.20 12.52 -8.24
C VAL A 413 -29.28 13.29 -7.31
N SER A 414 -29.78 14.34 -6.66
CA SER A 414 -28.99 15.12 -5.69
C SER A 414 -28.53 14.29 -4.50
N VAL A 415 -29.36 13.36 -3.99
CA VAL A 415 -28.96 12.43 -2.91
C VAL A 415 -27.84 11.49 -3.36
N ILE A 416 -27.93 10.95 -4.58
CA ILE A 416 -26.90 10.05 -5.11
C ILE A 416 -25.60 10.80 -5.34
N ASP A 417 -25.65 11.95 -6.00
CA ASP A 417 -24.46 12.73 -6.32
C ASP A 417 -23.76 13.24 -5.05
N GLY A 418 -24.53 13.73 -4.05
CA GLY A 418 -23.98 14.07 -2.75
C GLY A 418 -23.33 12.88 -2.04
N CYS A 419 -23.94 11.69 -2.07
CA CYS A 419 -23.31 10.48 -1.50
C CYS A 419 -22.03 10.09 -2.26
N LEU A 420 -22.00 10.21 -3.59
CA LEU A 420 -20.81 9.89 -4.39
C LEU A 420 -19.65 10.84 -4.06
N GLU A 421 -19.94 12.14 -3.90
CA GLU A 421 -18.96 13.15 -3.48
C GLU A 421 -18.41 12.86 -2.08
N LEU A 422 -19.30 12.64 -1.10
CA LEU A 422 -18.93 12.40 0.29
C LEU A 422 -18.17 11.09 0.50
N LEU A 423 -18.43 10.06 -0.31
CA LEU A 423 -17.69 8.80 -0.33
C LEU A 423 -16.35 8.88 -1.10
N GLY A 424 -15.84 10.10 -1.34
CA GLY A 424 -14.55 10.33 -1.99
C GLY A 424 -14.63 10.40 -3.52
N HIS A 425 -15.69 11.01 -4.05
CA HIS A 425 -15.94 11.15 -5.49
C HIS A 425 -15.94 9.80 -6.25
N VAL A 426 -16.65 8.81 -5.72
CA VAL A 426 -16.84 7.50 -6.39
C VAL A 426 -17.60 7.70 -7.70
N ARG A 427 -17.23 6.93 -8.75
CA ARG A 427 -17.92 6.96 -10.03
C ARG A 427 -18.72 5.68 -10.25
N LEU A 428 -20.04 5.79 -10.26
CA LEU A 428 -20.91 4.68 -10.68
C LEU A 428 -21.06 4.63 -12.20
N HIS A 429 -21.22 3.43 -12.74
CA HIS A 429 -21.68 3.24 -14.09
C HIS A 429 -23.14 3.74 -14.24
N GLU A 430 -23.48 4.38 -15.37
CA GLU A 430 -24.79 5.02 -15.59
C GLU A 430 -25.98 4.08 -15.36
N LYS A 431 -25.85 2.81 -15.74
CA LYS A 431 -26.87 1.77 -15.46
C LYS A 431 -27.11 1.58 -13.96
N ASN A 432 -26.06 1.54 -13.15
CA ASN A 432 -26.15 1.37 -11.71
C ASN A 432 -26.70 2.63 -11.05
N LYS A 433 -26.24 3.81 -11.48
CA LYS A 433 -26.80 5.11 -11.06
C LYS A 433 -28.29 5.22 -11.34
N THR A 434 -28.73 4.81 -12.54
CA THR A 434 -30.15 4.81 -12.94
C THR A 434 -30.99 3.82 -12.11
N HIS A 435 -30.42 2.66 -11.77
CA HIS A 435 -31.10 1.68 -10.92
C HIS A 435 -31.28 2.22 -9.50
N LEU A 436 -30.21 2.75 -8.90
CA LEU A 436 -30.22 3.35 -7.58
C LEU A 436 -31.20 4.54 -7.51
N ALA A 437 -31.25 5.38 -8.55
CA ALA A 437 -32.18 6.50 -8.63
C ALA A 437 -33.66 6.08 -8.55
N ARG A 438 -34.03 4.91 -9.12
CA ARG A 438 -35.39 4.36 -8.99
C ARG A 438 -35.69 3.91 -7.57
N GLU A 439 -34.73 3.30 -6.89
CA GLU A 439 -34.88 2.85 -5.51
C GLU A 439 -35.01 4.03 -4.54
N VAL A 440 -34.08 4.99 -4.65
CA VAL A 440 -34.10 6.23 -3.86
C VAL A 440 -35.40 7.00 -4.08
N ARG A 441 -35.90 7.08 -5.32
CA ARG A 441 -37.22 7.66 -5.61
C ARG A 441 -38.35 6.95 -4.87
N SER A 442 -38.37 5.62 -4.89
CA SER A 442 -39.40 4.85 -4.18
C SER A 442 -39.34 5.07 -2.66
N MET A 443 -38.15 5.22 -2.10
CA MET A 443 -37.97 5.54 -0.67
C MET A 443 -38.44 6.96 -0.33
N LEU A 444 -38.14 7.93 -1.20
CA LEU A 444 -38.58 9.33 -1.08
C LEU A 444 -40.09 9.47 -1.19
N GLU A 445 -40.73 8.79 -2.14
CA GLU A 445 -42.19 8.85 -2.34
C GLU A 445 -42.96 8.27 -1.15
N LYS A 446 -42.41 7.27 -0.45
CA LYS A 446 -43.01 6.73 0.79
C LYS A 446 -43.03 7.74 1.95
N ARG A 447 -42.33 8.88 1.83
CA ARG A 447 -42.32 9.94 2.86
C ARG A 447 -43.56 10.82 2.86
N SER A 448 -44.39 10.80 1.81
CA SER A 448 -45.48 11.76 1.57
C SER A 448 -46.68 11.67 2.54
N GLY A 449 -46.48 11.15 3.76
CA GLY A 449 -47.41 11.21 4.89
C GLY A 449 -46.84 11.87 6.16
N LEU A 450 -45.60 12.36 6.15
CA LEU A 450 -44.95 13.02 7.29
C LEU A 450 -44.99 14.54 7.13
N VAL A 451 -45.13 15.27 8.25
CA VAL A 451 -45.08 16.74 8.23
C VAL A 451 -43.65 17.17 7.90
N ALA A 452 -43.47 17.99 6.85
CA ALA A 452 -42.17 18.48 6.43
C ALA A 452 -41.41 19.13 7.61
N GLY A 453 -40.18 18.66 7.86
CA GLY A 453 -39.35 19.15 8.97
C GLY A 453 -39.66 18.54 10.34
N SER A 454 -40.50 17.50 10.42
CA SER A 454 -40.65 16.72 11.66
C SER A 454 -39.41 15.86 11.94
N PRO A 455 -39.15 15.47 13.19
CA PRO A 455 -38.07 14.52 13.52
C PRO A 455 -38.20 13.18 12.77
N GLU A 456 -39.43 12.75 12.48
CA GLU A 456 -39.73 11.52 11.74
C GLU A 456 -39.35 11.64 10.25
N ASP A 457 -39.55 12.83 9.66
CA ASP A 457 -39.16 13.14 8.29
C ASP A 457 -37.62 13.21 8.14
N ARG A 458 -36.94 13.78 9.14
CA ARG A 458 -35.46 13.73 9.22
C ARG A 458 -34.97 12.28 9.29
N GLN A 459 -35.53 11.47 10.19
CA GLN A 459 -35.13 10.07 10.34
C GLN A 459 -35.35 9.23 9.06
N ALA A 460 -36.48 9.43 8.38
CA ALA A 460 -36.75 8.75 7.10
C ALA A 460 -35.75 9.18 6.01
N THR A 461 -35.29 10.43 6.06
CA THR A 461 -34.26 10.94 5.16
C THR A 461 -32.90 10.34 5.45
N GLU A 462 -32.48 10.34 6.71
CA GLU A 462 -31.25 9.69 7.16
C GLU A 462 -31.19 8.24 6.67
N ASN A 463 -32.28 7.48 6.84
CA ASN A 463 -32.37 6.10 6.37
C ASN A 463 -32.19 5.96 4.84
N THR A 464 -32.67 6.93 4.06
CA THR A 464 -32.50 6.93 2.60
C THR A 464 -31.07 7.23 2.21
N VAL A 465 -30.42 8.20 2.87
CA VAL A 465 -29.02 8.55 2.63
C VAL A 465 -28.11 7.37 2.99
N LEU A 466 -28.30 6.78 4.16
CA LEU A 466 -27.57 5.59 4.60
C LEU A 466 -27.74 4.42 3.65
N HIS A 467 -28.96 4.15 3.21
CA HIS A 467 -29.22 3.12 2.21
C HIS A 467 -28.47 3.42 0.90
N THR A 468 -28.48 4.67 0.45
CA THR A 468 -27.79 5.10 -0.77
C THR A 468 -26.27 4.91 -0.64
N MET A 469 -25.66 5.35 0.47
CA MET A 469 -24.23 5.17 0.75
C MET A 469 -23.86 3.69 0.80
N LYS A 470 -24.69 2.86 1.45
CA LYS A 470 -24.50 1.41 1.50
C LYS A 470 -24.49 0.80 0.11
N MET A 471 -25.46 1.14 -0.74
CA MET A 471 -25.53 0.63 -2.11
C MET A 471 -24.34 1.08 -2.97
N ILE A 472 -23.83 2.30 -2.77
CA ILE A 472 -22.60 2.78 -3.41
C ILE A 472 -21.38 1.97 -2.92
N GLY A 473 -21.19 1.82 -1.61
CA GLY A 473 -20.06 1.08 -1.05
C GLY A 473 -20.07 -0.41 -1.41
N SER A 474 -21.25 -1.00 -1.58
CA SER A 474 -21.44 -2.37 -2.04
C SER A 474 -21.35 -2.55 -3.57
N SER A 475 -21.11 -1.47 -4.32
CA SER A 475 -20.99 -1.54 -5.78
C SER A 475 -19.66 -2.15 -6.22
N ARG A 476 -19.64 -2.68 -7.45
CA ARG A 476 -18.38 -3.11 -8.09
C ARG A 476 -17.41 -1.94 -8.20
N GLU A 477 -17.92 -0.76 -8.57
CA GLU A 477 -17.13 0.44 -8.81
C GLU A 477 -16.39 0.93 -7.56
N TYR A 478 -16.95 0.72 -6.36
CA TYR A 478 -16.26 1.03 -5.11
C TYR A 478 -14.99 0.18 -4.88
N GLN A 479 -14.88 -0.97 -5.55
CA GLN A 479 -13.71 -1.86 -5.46
C GLN A 479 -12.50 -1.36 -6.26
N PHE A 480 -12.66 -0.26 -7.02
CA PHE A 480 -11.61 0.34 -7.85
C PHE A 480 -11.20 1.71 -7.30
N ALA A 481 -9.98 2.18 -7.61
CA ALA A 481 -9.39 3.42 -7.06
C ALA A 481 -8.89 4.41 -8.13
#